data_AF-A0A1G3X1K2-F1
#
_entry.id   AF-A0A1G3X1K2-F1
#
_cell.length_a   1.000
_cell.length_b   1.000
_cell.length_c   1.000
_cell.angle_alpha   90.00
_cell.angle_beta   90.00
_cell.angle_gamma   90.00
#
_symmetry.space_group_name_H-M   'P 1'
#
loop_
_entity.id
_entity.type
_entity.pdbx_description
1 polymer ?
#
loop_
_entity_poly.entity_id
_entity_poly.type
_entity_poly.pdbx_seq_one_letter_code
_entity_poly.pdbx_strand_id
1 'polypeptide(L)'
;NALRLAMTLQKEHQAEIRIFLMGDAVVNAMTGQKTPDGYYNMERMLKGVLVKGGIVKLCGTCMEARGISEEMIVKGCQRSTMIELAGLTNQADQVLVF
;
A
#
# COMPACT_ATOMS: atom_id res chain seq x y z
N ASN A 1 2.90 -7.29 -8.23
CA ASN A 1 2.73 -8.64 -7.64
C ASN A 1 2.26 -8.61 -6.20
N ALA A 2 2.92 -7.85 -5.31
CA ALA A 2 2.50 -7.68 -3.90
C ALA A 2 0.98 -7.51 -3.70
N LEU A 3 0.35 -6.54 -4.39
CA LEU A 3 -1.08 -6.27 -4.24
C LEU A 3 -1.99 -7.42 -4.72
N ARG A 4 -1.57 -8.16 -5.77
CA ARG A 4 -2.32 -9.34 -6.22
C ARG A 4 -2.32 -10.41 -5.12
N LEU A 5 -1.14 -10.68 -4.55
CA LEU A 5 -1.01 -11.65 -3.47
C LEU A 5 -1.81 -11.20 -2.23
N ALA A 6 -1.67 -9.95 -1.81
CA ALA A 6 -2.41 -9.39 -0.68
C ALA A 6 -3.92 -9.59 -0.81
N MET A 7 -4.50 -9.23 -1.96
CA MET A 7 -5.94 -9.40 -2.20
C MET A 7 -6.37 -10.88 -2.26
N THR A 8 -5.50 -11.77 -2.76
CA THR A 8 -5.74 -13.23 -2.73
C THR A 8 -5.72 -13.76 -1.30
N LEU A 9 -4.73 -13.37 -0.49
CA LEU A 9 -4.66 -13.75 0.92
C LEU A 9 -5.90 -13.29 1.71
N GLN A 10 -6.36 -12.06 1.48
CA GLN A 10 -7.62 -11.58 2.08
C GLN A 10 -8.84 -12.38 1.63
N LYS A 11 -8.87 -12.84 0.37
CA LYS A 11 -10.03 -13.55 -0.20
C LYS A 11 -10.09 -15.00 0.24
N GLU A 12 -8.98 -15.72 0.10
CA GLU A 12 -8.94 -17.18 0.28
C GLU A 12 -8.63 -17.59 1.71
N HIS A 13 -7.94 -16.73 2.48
CA HIS A 13 -7.46 -17.06 3.82
C HIS A 13 -7.90 -16.05 4.89
N GLN A 14 -8.64 -14.99 4.52
CA GLN A 14 -9.07 -13.93 5.44
C GLN A 14 -7.92 -13.31 6.24
N ALA A 15 -6.72 -13.30 5.66
CA ALA A 15 -5.52 -12.82 6.36
C ALA A 15 -5.61 -11.32 6.66
N GLU A 16 -5.16 -10.91 7.84
CA GLU A 16 -4.94 -9.50 8.15
C GLU A 16 -3.76 -8.98 7.32
N ILE A 17 -4.01 -7.94 6.51
CA ILE A 17 -3.01 -7.37 5.62
C ILE A 17 -2.63 -5.97 6.08
N ARG A 18 -1.32 -5.79 6.29
CA ARG A 18 -0.66 -4.48 6.48
C ARG A 18 0.36 -4.32 5.36
N ILE A 19 0.25 -3.25 4.58
CA ILE A 19 1.16 -2.92 3.48
C ILE A 19 1.92 -1.66 3.84
N PHE A 20 3.23 -1.68 3.67
CA PHE A 20 4.07 -0.50 3.80
C PHE A 20 4.79 -0.22 2.48
N LEU A 21 4.53 0.94 1.87
CA LEU A 21 5.15 1.38 0.63
C LEU A 21 6.38 2.24 0.95
N MET A 22 7.52 1.87 0.38
CA MET A 22 8.79 2.57 0.56
C MET A 22 9.53 2.72 -0.78
N GLY A 23 10.53 3.60 -0.82
CA GLY A 23 11.24 3.91 -2.06
C GLY A 23 10.29 4.43 -3.14
N ASP A 24 10.45 3.96 -4.37
CA ASP A 24 9.57 4.33 -5.49
C ASP A 24 8.14 3.82 -5.36
N ALA A 25 7.91 2.83 -4.50
CA ALA A 25 6.58 2.24 -4.36
C ALA A 25 5.54 3.23 -3.80
N VAL A 26 5.96 4.34 -3.17
CA VAL A 26 5.04 5.38 -2.69
C VAL A 26 4.26 6.06 -3.83
N VAL A 27 4.82 6.10 -5.04
CA VAL A 27 4.14 6.65 -6.24
C VAL A 27 2.89 5.83 -6.60
N ASN A 28 2.90 4.53 -6.31
CA ASN A 28 1.78 3.64 -6.61
C ASN A 28 0.49 4.00 -5.85
N ALA A 29 0.61 4.79 -4.77
CA ALA A 29 -0.51 5.27 -3.99
C ALA A 29 -1.07 6.61 -4.47
N MET A 30 -0.53 7.22 -5.52
CA MET A 30 -1.08 8.46 -6.07
C MET A 30 -2.46 8.23 -6.69
N THR A 31 -3.33 9.23 -6.56
CA THR A 31 -4.67 9.26 -7.17
C THR A 31 -4.64 9.71 -8.63
N GLY A 32 -5.73 9.43 -9.35
CA GLY A 32 -5.90 9.86 -10.73
C GLY A 32 -5.14 9.01 -11.74
N GLN A 33 -4.71 7.80 -11.35
CA GLN A 33 -3.99 6.91 -12.26
C GLN A 33 -4.90 6.48 -13.41
N LYS A 34 -4.46 6.76 -14.64
CA LYS A 34 -5.09 6.28 -15.88
C LYS A 34 -4.19 5.24 -16.51
N THR A 35 -4.77 4.11 -16.89
CA THR A 35 -4.07 2.99 -17.51
C THR A 35 -4.84 2.54 -18.74
N PRO A 36 -4.18 1.94 -19.76
CA PRO A 36 -4.89 1.32 -20.88
C PRO A 36 -5.91 0.28 -20.41
N ASP A 37 -6.89 0.01 -21.27
CA ASP A 37 -7.88 -1.03 -21.00
C ASP A 37 -7.21 -2.41 -20.84
N GLY A 38 -7.73 -3.18 -19.88
CA GLY A 38 -7.15 -4.48 -19.50
C GLY A 38 -5.86 -4.42 -18.67
N TYR A 39 -5.25 -3.23 -18.49
CA TYR A 39 -4.07 -3.10 -17.66
C TYR A 39 -4.41 -3.00 -16.16
N TYR A 40 -3.46 -3.39 -15.32
CA TYR A 40 -3.60 -3.24 -13.87
C TYR A 40 -3.46 -1.76 -13.48
N ASN A 41 -4.19 -1.36 -12.45
CA ASN A 41 -4.21 0.00 -11.94
C ASN A 41 -3.95 -0.06 -10.43
N MET A 42 -2.86 0.55 -9.97
CA MET A 42 -2.39 0.40 -8.59
C MET A 42 -3.33 1.08 -7.62
N GLU A 43 -3.87 2.26 -7.96
CA GLU A 43 -4.90 2.94 -7.18
C GLU A 43 -6.12 2.02 -6.94
N ARG A 44 -6.65 1.39 -8.00
CA ARG A 44 -7.79 0.47 -7.89
C ARG A 44 -7.47 -0.75 -7.02
N MET A 45 -6.25 -1.28 -7.14
CA MET A 45 -5.82 -2.44 -6.36
C MET A 45 -5.64 -2.09 -4.88
N LEU A 46 -5.08 -0.93 -4.56
CA LEU A 46 -4.96 -0.43 -3.19
C LEU A 46 -6.33 -0.22 -2.55
N LYS A 47 -7.30 0.36 -3.29
CA LYS A 47 -8.70 0.45 -2.83
C LYS A 47 -9.28 -0.93 -2.53
N GLY A 48 -8.98 -1.95 -3.34
CA GLY A 48 -9.39 -3.33 -3.11
C GLY A 48 -8.88 -3.90 -1.78
N VAL A 49 -7.64 -3.58 -1.39
CA VAL A 49 -7.07 -3.97 -0.10
C VAL A 49 -7.76 -3.23 1.05
N LEU A 50 -7.94 -1.91 0.91
CA LEU A 50 -8.53 -1.03 1.93
C LEU A 50 -9.99 -1.39 2.24
N VAL A 51 -10.80 -1.66 1.21
CA VAL A 51 -12.23 -2.04 1.37
C VAL A 51 -12.40 -3.32 2.18
N LYS A 52 -11.40 -4.21 2.16
CA LYS A 52 -11.37 -5.45 2.95
C LYS A 52 -10.70 -5.27 4.32
N GLY A 53 -10.57 -4.04 4.81
CA GLY A 53 -9.99 -3.73 6.12
C GLY A 53 -8.46 -3.79 6.18
N GLY A 54 -7.78 -3.95 5.04
CA GLY A 54 -6.32 -3.89 5.00
C GLY A 54 -5.83 -2.47 5.29
N ILE A 55 -4.64 -2.37 5.89
CA ILE A 55 -4.00 -1.08 6.22
C ILE A 55 -2.88 -0.80 5.21
N VAL A 56 -2.82 0.41 4.67
CA VAL A 56 -1.76 0.83 3.75
C VAL A 56 -1.06 2.07 4.29
N LYS A 57 0.26 1.93 4.50
CA LYS A 57 1.15 2.95 5.06
C LYS A 57 2.22 3.31 4.05
N LEU A 58 2.66 4.57 4.05
CA LEU A 58 3.66 5.10 3.12
C LEU A 58 4.81 5.73 3.89
N CYS A 59 6.04 5.43 3.50
CA CYS A 59 7.22 6.08 4.08
C CYS A 59 7.21 7.58 3.81
N GLY A 60 7.09 8.39 4.86
CA GLY A 60 6.98 9.84 4.76
C GLY A 60 8.17 10.52 4.09
N THR A 61 9.39 10.09 4.40
CA THR A 61 10.60 10.65 3.75
C THR A 61 10.69 10.26 2.27
N CYS A 62 10.17 9.09 1.89
CA CYS A 62 10.09 8.69 0.47
C CYS A 62 9.05 9.50 -0.30
N MET A 63 7.95 9.87 0.36
CA MET A 63 6.94 10.77 -0.20
C MET A 63 7.52 12.18 -0.42
N GLU A 64 8.19 12.74 0.59
CA GLU A 64 8.87 14.04 0.50
C GLU A 64 9.88 14.08 -0.64
N ALA A 65 10.74 13.05 -0.73
CA ALA A 65 11.74 12.94 -1.79
C ALA A 65 11.14 12.90 -3.20
N ARG A 66 9.84 12.62 -3.34
CA ARG A 66 9.10 12.57 -4.62
C ARG A 66 8.07 13.68 -4.76
N GLY A 67 8.02 14.62 -3.81
CA GLY A 67 7.06 15.72 -3.82
C GLY A 67 5.60 15.28 -3.69
N ILE A 68 5.33 14.18 -2.98
CA ILE A 68 3.98 13.63 -2.80
C ILE A 68 3.43 14.10 -1.44
N SER A 69 2.30 14.79 -1.48
CA SER A 69 1.54 15.19 -0.29
C SER A 69 0.36 14.25 -0.01
N GLU A 70 -0.26 14.38 1.16
CA GLU A 70 -1.33 13.46 1.60
C GLU A 70 -2.63 13.60 0.78
N GLU A 71 -2.90 14.77 0.23
CA GLU A 71 -4.03 15.03 -0.66
C GLU A 71 -3.86 14.35 -2.04
N MET A 72 -2.63 13.98 -2.41
CA MET A 72 -2.34 13.32 -3.68
C MET A 72 -2.54 11.81 -3.62
N ILE A 73 -2.63 11.20 -2.42
CA ILE A 73 -2.69 9.74 -2.25
C ILE A 73 -4.10 9.19 -2.12
N VAL A 74 -4.27 7.90 -2.43
CA VAL A 74 -5.55 7.20 -2.36
C VAL A 74 -6.13 7.31 -0.95
N LYS A 75 -7.37 7.80 -0.84
CA LYS A 75 -8.09 7.91 0.45
C LYS A 75 -8.04 6.58 1.21
N GLY A 76 -7.57 6.65 2.46
CA GLY A 76 -7.37 5.49 3.35
C GLY A 76 -5.92 5.02 3.41
N CYS A 77 -5.08 5.36 2.43
CA CYS A 77 -3.64 5.28 2.58
C CYS A 77 -3.15 6.37 3.54
N GLN A 78 -2.11 6.08 4.32
CA GLN A 78 -1.63 6.97 5.38
C GLN A 78 -0.12 7.17 5.30
N ARG A 79 0.34 8.40 5.47
CA ARG A 79 1.74 8.71 5.72
C ARG A 79 2.19 8.05 7.03
N SER A 80 3.44 7.60 7.07
CA SER A 80 3.98 6.77 8.15
C SER A 80 5.49 6.95 8.29
N THR A 81 6.05 6.39 9.37
CA THR A 81 7.48 6.44 9.70
C THR A 81 8.14 5.06 9.70
N MET A 82 9.48 5.03 9.76
CA MET A 82 10.24 3.79 9.95
C MET A 82 9.96 3.13 11.31
N ILE A 83 9.62 3.92 12.34
CA ILE A 83 9.23 3.42 13.66
C ILE A 83 7.93 2.60 13.55
N GLU A 84 6.92 3.12 12.84
CA GLU A 84 5.70 2.37 12.57
C GLU A 84 5.98 1.11 11.77
N LEU A 85 6.86 1.15 10.76
CA LEU A 85 7.23 -0.06 10.01
C LEU A 85 7.87 -1.12 10.92
N ALA A 86 8.78 -0.72 11.81
CA ALA A 86 9.40 -1.64 12.77
C ALA A 86 8.35 -2.27 13.69
N GLY A 87 7.37 -1.49 14.16
CA GLY A 87 6.25 -1.98 14.94
C GLY A 87 5.37 -2.98 14.18
N LEU A 88 4.98 -2.64 12.94
CA LEU A 88 4.19 -3.53 12.07
C LEU A 88 4.94 -4.83 11.79
N THR A 89 6.25 -4.76 11.55
CA THR A 89 7.12 -5.91 11.30
C THR A 89 7.20 -6.82 12.52
N ASN A 90 7.38 -6.24 13.72
CA ASN A 90 7.45 -7.00 14.96
C ASN A 90 6.13 -7.69 15.33
N GLN A 91 4.99 -7.13 14.90
CA GLN A 91 3.66 -7.69 15.15
C GLN A 91 3.22 -8.71 14.09
N ALA A 92 3.94 -8.84 12.97
CA ALA A 92 3.53 -9.69 11.87
C ALA A 92 3.98 -11.14 12.08
N ASP A 93 3.10 -12.10 11.80
CA ASP A 93 3.46 -13.52 11.75
C ASP A 93 4.42 -13.82 10.57
N GLN A 94 4.30 -13.05 9.48
CA GLN A 94 5.14 -13.19 8.30
C GLN A 94 5.30 -11.85 7.57
N VAL A 95 6.52 -11.58 7.10
CA VAL A 95 6.85 -10.40 6.29
C VAL A 95 7.31 -10.83 4.90
N LEU A 96 6.74 -10.22 3.87
CA LEU A 96 7.08 -10.44 2.47
C LEU A 96 7.53 -9.12 1.84
N VAL A 97 8.67 -9.13 1.14
CA VAL A 97 9.25 -7.95 0.47
C VAL A 97 9.22 -8.17 -1.05
N PHE A 98 8.91 -7.11 -1.80
CA PHE A 98 8.75 -7.11 -3.25
C PHE A 98 9.47 -5.93 -3.89
#